data_AF-A0A963V9V3-F1
#
_entry.id   AF-A0A963V9V3-F1
#
_cell.length_a   1.000
_cell.length_b   1.000
_cell.length_c   1.000
_cell.angle_alpha   90.00
_cell.angle_beta   90.00
_cell.angle_gamma   90.00
#
_symmetry.space_group_name_H-M   'P 1'
#
loop_
_entity.id
_entity.type
_entity.pdbx_description
1 polymer ?
#
loop_
_entity_poly.entity_id
_entity_poly.type
_entity_poly.pdbx_seq_one_letter_code
_entity_poly.pdbx_strand_id
1 'polypeptide(L)'
;MAHPLLGLAPSYRAGHKSGITSVCSAHPLVIEAALRHGLVVDLPVLIEATCNQVNQDGGYTGMTPADFRDFVFAIAGHVGYPSE
;
A
#
# COMPACT_ATOMS: atom_id res chain seq x y z
N MET A 1 -10.14 15.26 1.69
CA MET A 1 -10.29 14.04 2.51
C MET A 1 -9.16 14.04 3.53
N ALA A 2 -9.38 13.63 4.78
CA ALA A 2 -8.29 13.53 5.76
C ALA A 2 -7.37 12.35 5.38
N HIS A 3 -6.06 12.54 5.38
CA HIS A 3 -5.10 11.48 5.03
C HIS A 3 -5.26 10.29 5.98
N PRO A 4 -5.48 9.05 5.48
CA PRO A 4 -5.91 7.92 6.31
C PRO A 4 -4.94 7.61 7.45
N LEU A 5 -3.63 7.79 7.24
CA LEU A 5 -2.62 7.56 8.28
C LEU A 5 -2.60 8.64 9.38
N LEU A 6 -2.88 9.90 9.06
CA LEU A 6 -2.77 10.99 10.03
C LEU A 6 -3.87 10.93 11.10
N GLY A 7 -5.00 10.29 10.78
CA GLY A 7 -6.11 10.10 11.71
C GLY A 7 -5.92 8.96 12.72
N LEU A 8 -5.00 8.03 12.47
CA LEU A 8 -4.85 6.82 13.29
C LEU A 8 -4.39 7.12 14.72
N ALA A 9 -3.35 7.96 14.88
CA ALA A 9 -2.82 8.28 16.21
C ALA A 9 -3.82 9.06 17.08
N PRO A 10 -4.49 10.12 16.59
CA PRO A 10 -5.57 10.77 17.34
C PRO A 10 -6.72 9.81 17.70
N SER A 11 -7.17 8.98 16.75
CA SER A 11 -8.26 8.02 16.97
C SER A 11 -7.92 6.99 18.05
N TYR A 12 -6.71 6.45 18.02
CA TYR A 12 -6.20 5.55 19.06
C TYR A 12 -6.17 6.22 20.44
N ARG A 13 -5.66 7.47 20.53
CA ARG A 13 -5.63 8.24 21.79
C ARG A 13 -7.02 8.54 22.34
N ALA A 14 -8.04 8.64 21.47
CA ALA A 14 -9.44 8.78 21.86
C ALA A 14 -10.09 7.46 22.33
N GLY A 15 -9.35 6.35 22.34
CA GLY A 15 -9.84 5.04 22.76
C GLY A 15 -10.58 4.26 21.67
N HIS A 16 -10.58 4.73 20.42
CA HIS A 16 -11.19 4.02 19.32
C HIS A 16 -10.29 2.86 18.85
N LYS A 17 -10.91 1.73 18.49
CA LYS A 17 -10.23 0.58 17.91
C LYS A 17 -10.10 0.75 16.40
N SER A 18 -9.12 1.54 15.98
CA SER A 18 -8.81 1.79 14.57
C SER A 18 -7.37 1.41 14.25
N GLY A 19 -7.16 0.83 13.07
CA GLY A 19 -5.83 0.47 12.56
C GLY A 19 -5.82 0.42 11.03
N ILE A 20 -4.64 0.26 10.45
CA ILE A 20 -4.44 -0.02 9.04
C ILE A 20 -3.45 -1.17 8.91
N THR A 21 -3.74 -2.10 7.99
CA THR A 21 -2.82 -3.20 7.70
C THR A 21 -1.73 -2.71 6.77
N SER A 22 -0.46 -2.85 7.18
CA SER A 22 0.69 -2.64 6.30
C SER A 22 1.03 -3.93 5.56
N VAL A 23 0.89 -3.93 4.24
CA VAL A 23 1.20 -5.06 3.37
C VAL A 23 2.62 -4.92 2.84
N CYS A 24 3.57 -5.56 3.53
CA CYS A 24 5.01 -5.48 3.21
C CYS A 24 5.45 -6.55 2.21
N SER A 25 4.91 -6.53 0.98
CA SER A 25 5.22 -7.53 -0.06
C SER A 25 5.44 -6.88 -1.42
N ALA A 26 6.44 -7.38 -2.15
CA ALA A 26 6.69 -7.05 -3.55
C ALA A 26 6.11 -8.08 -4.53
N HIS A 27 5.43 -9.12 -4.04
CA HIS A 27 4.87 -10.15 -4.91
C HIS A 27 3.58 -9.65 -5.58
N PRO A 28 3.46 -9.68 -6.93
CA PRO A 28 2.34 -9.07 -7.66
C PRO A 28 0.97 -9.59 -7.22
N LEU A 29 0.82 -10.92 -7.06
CA LEU A 29 -0.45 -11.51 -6.61
C LEU A 29 -0.85 -11.09 -5.18
N VAL A 30 0.10 -10.80 -4.30
CA VAL A 30 -0.21 -10.33 -2.94
C VAL A 30 -0.70 -8.89 -2.98
N ILE A 31 -0.07 -8.05 -3.79
CA ILE A 31 -0.51 -6.67 -4.02
C ILE A 31 -1.91 -6.65 -4.65
N GLU A 32 -2.14 -7.47 -5.68
CA GLU A 32 -3.45 -7.59 -6.31
C GLU A 32 -4.54 -8.03 -5.32
N ALA A 33 -4.25 -9.04 -4.49
CA ALA A 33 -5.17 -9.51 -3.46
C ALA A 33 -5.48 -8.42 -2.42
N ALA A 34 -4.47 -7.65 -1.99
CA ALA A 34 -4.65 -6.55 -1.05
C ALA A 34 -5.56 -5.44 -1.64
N LEU A 35 -5.34 -5.07 -2.90
CA LEU A 35 -6.15 -4.06 -3.60
C LEU A 35 -7.59 -4.54 -3.82
N ARG A 36 -7.79 -5.78 -4.28
CA ARG A 36 -9.12 -6.39 -4.41
C ARG A 36 -9.85 -6.43 -3.06
N HIS A 37 -9.14 -6.75 -1.98
CA HIS A 37 -9.71 -6.74 -0.64
C HIS A 37 -10.14 -5.33 -0.24
N GLY A 38 -9.29 -4.32 -0.46
CA GLY A 38 -9.59 -2.91 -0.19
C GLY A 38 -10.87 -2.42 -0.88
N LEU A 39 -11.08 -2.82 -2.14
CA LEU A 39 -12.34 -2.53 -2.87
C LEU A 39 -13.57 -3.16 -2.22
N VAL A 40 -13.45 -4.41 -1.72
CA VAL A 40 -14.56 -5.12 -1.09
C VAL A 40 -14.95 -4.49 0.25
N VAL A 41 -13.96 -4.02 1.02
CA VAL A 41 -14.21 -3.43 2.34
C VAL A 41 -14.36 -1.91 2.34
N ASP A 42 -14.20 -1.28 1.18
CA ASP A 42 -14.21 0.19 0.99
C ASP A 42 -13.24 0.92 1.93
N LEU A 43 -12.00 0.42 2.01
CA LEU A 43 -10.94 0.98 2.85
C LEU A 43 -9.63 1.19 2.07
N PRO A 44 -8.82 2.20 2.46
CA PRO A 44 -7.51 2.42 1.86
C PRO A 44 -6.55 1.26 2.14
N VAL A 45 -5.66 0.99 1.19
CA VAL A 45 -4.63 -0.04 1.27
C VAL A 45 -3.25 0.60 1.47
N LEU A 46 -2.49 0.11 2.44
CA LEU A 46 -1.09 0.50 2.69
C LEU A 46 -0.16 -0.62 2.20
N ILE A 47 0.69 -0.30 1.21
CA ILE A 47 1.73 -1.19 0.68
C ILE A 47 3.08 -0.56 0.98
N GLU A 48 3.99 -1.34 1.55
CA GLU A 48 5.33 -0.88 1.91
C GLU A 48 6.41 -1.79 1.32
N ALA A 49 7.55 -1.18 0.98
CA ALA A 49 8.75 -1.89 0.57
C ALA A 49 9.91 -1.55 1.51
N THR A 50 10.76 -2.54 1.77
CA THR A 50 12.01 -2.36 2.53
C THR A 50 13.15 -1.91 1.62
N CYS A 51 14.20 -1.32 2.18
CA CYS A 51 15.39 -0.90 1.41
C CYS A 51 16.14 -2.05 0.73
N ASN A 52 15.98 -3.28 1.22
CA ASN A 52 16.54 -4.47 0.58
C ASN A 52 15.73 -4.84 -0.68
N GLN A 53 14.41 -4.65 -0.65
CA GLN A 53 13.54 -4.86 -1.81
C GLN A 53 13.76 -3.78 -2.86
N VAL A 54 13.68 -2.52 -2.45
CA VAL A 54 13.58 -1.34 -3.31
C VAL A 54 14.52 -0.27 -2.78
N ASN A 55 15.46 0.19 -3.60
CA ASN A 55 16.38 1.28 -3.26
C ASN A 55 16.88 1.97 -4.55
N GLN A 56 17.77 2.96 -4.43
CA GLN A 56 18.28 3.73 -5.57
C GLN A 56 19.01 2.88 -6.62
N ASP A 57 19.51 1.71 -6.23
CA ASP A 57 20.23 0.76 -7.10
C ASP A 57 19.34 -0.43 -7.52
N GLY A 58 18.05 -0.42 -7.14
CA GLY A 58 17.07 -1.45 -7.49
C GLY A 58 16.80 -2.51 -6.42
N GLY A 59 17.61 -2.58 -5.35
CA GLY A 59 17.52 -3.66 -4.36
C GLY A 59 17.59 -5.06 -5.00
N TYR A 60 17.03 -6.08 -4.34
CA TYR A 60 16.95 -7.42 -4.93
C TYR A 60 15.82 -7.57 -5.95
N THR A 61 14.87 -6.62 -6.00
CA THR A 61 13.75 -6.68 -6.95
C THR A 61 14.08 -6.05 -8.30
N GLY A 62 15.19 -5.29 -8.39
CA GLY A 62 15.55 -4.50 -9.57
C GLY A 62 14.71 -3.22 -9.73
N MET A 63 14.00 -2.79 -8.69
CA MET A 63 13.11 -1.62 -8.73
C MET A 63 13.64 -0.47 -7.87
N THR A 64 13.66 0.73 -8.44
CA THR A 64 13.76 1.97 -7.67
C THR A 64 12.42 2.31 -6.98
N PRO A 65 12.38 3.26 -6.04
CA PRO A 65 11.10 3.68 -5.44
C PRO A 65 10.06 4.17 -6.46
N ALA A 66 10.50 4.81 -7.55
CA ALA A 66 9.62 5.22 -8.63
C ALA A 66 9.06 4.00 -9.39
N ASP A 67 9.91 3.03 -9.70
CA ASP A 67 9.49 1.79 -10.36
C ASP A 67 8.51 1.00 -9.50
N PHE A 68 8.75 0.91 -8.18
CA PHE A 68 7.85 0.21 -7.27
C PHE A 68 6.47 0.87 -7.19
N ARG A 69 6.41 2.21 -7.16
CA ARG A 69 5.15 2.96 -7.25
C ARG A 69 4.41 2.63 -8.55
N ASP A 70 5.09 2.73 -9.68
CA ASP A 70 4.48 2.53 -10.99
C ASP A 70 4.03 1.07 -11.20
N PHE A 71 4.79 0.12 -10.65
CA PHE A 71 4.42 -1.29 -10.55
C PHE A 71 3.12 -1.51 -9.76
N VAL A 72 2.99 -0.92 -8.57
CA VAL A 72 1.76 -1.00 -7.76
C VAL A 72 0.59 -0.32 -8.48
N PHE A 73 0.80 0.84 -9.12
CA PHE A 73 -0.24 1.54 -9.87
C PHE A 73 -0.70 0.79 -11.11
N ALA A 74 0.20 0.08 -11.79
CA ALA A 74 -0.19 -0.79 -12.90
C ALA A 74 -1.14 -1.91 -12.43
N ILE A 75 -0.87 -2.52 -11.26
CA ILE A 75 -1.76 -3.52 -10.67
C ILE A 75 -3.08 -2.88 -10.24
N ALA A 76 -3.04 -1.70 -9.61
CA ALA A 76 -4.24 -0.95 -9.22
C ALA A 76 -5.15 -0.66 -10.42
N GLY A 77 -4.58 -0.18 -11.54
CA GLY A 77 -5.31 0.05 -12.78
C GLY A 77 -5.92 -1.23 -13.35
N HIS A 78 -5.20 -2.36 -13.28
CA HIS A 78 -5.72 -3.66 -13.73
C HIS A 78 -6.95 -4.12 -12.93
N VAL A 79 -6.96 -3.89 -11.61
CA VAL A 79 -8.08 -4.29 -10.75
C VAL A 79 -9.17 -3.23 -10.61
N GLY A 80 -8.98 -2.04 -11.20
CA GLY A 80 -9.92 -0.91 -11.08
C GLY A 80 -9.88 -0.23 -9.70
N TYR A 81 -8.75 -0.33 -8.98
CA TYR A 81 -8.57 0.39 -7.72
C TYR A 81 -8.25 1.86 -8.02
N PRO A 82 -8.95 2.83 -7.41
CA PRO A 82 -8.67 4.26 -7.62
C PRO A 82 -7.24 4.62 -7.23
N SER A 83 -6.47 5.08 -8.20
CA SER A 83 -5.22 5.77 -7.94
C SER A 83 -5.56 7.25 -7.74
N GLU A 84 -5.58 7.67 -6.47
CA GLU A 84 -5.93 9.00 -5.90
C GLU A 84 -7.23 9.05 -5.08
#